data_AF-A0QZT4-F1
#
_entry.id   AF-A0QZT4-F1
#
_cell.length_a   1.000
_cell.length_b   1.000
_cell.length_c   1.000
_cell.angle_alpha   90.00
_cell.angle_beta   90.00
_cell.angle_gamma   90.00
#
_symmetry.space_group_name_H-M   'P 1'
#
loop_
_entity.id
_entity.type
_entity.pdbx_description
1 polymer ?
#
loop_
_entity_poly.entity_id
_entity_poly.type
_entity_poly.pdbx_seq_one_letter_code
_entity_poly.pdbx_strand_id
1 'polypeptide(L)'
;MKTDVTDTGSALTLRARKRNERRDRVFAAAIALFVEKGFEETTMDDIAARSGLSRTTVFNHFPRKVHFLEEWTLRRRLRASQTFEPAGLAGQPVDEVLRSYMIALAEVSLETPAETRALQSATLEYSALLFDHPLARDLADVVAVTGATLRPTASPDQVGRLLALGYFAAVLRWVEHDPPQFDLKDELVALAHTVLNGALVGADTRDA
;
A
#
# COMPACT_ATOMS: atom_id res chain seq x y z
N MET A 1 36.75 19.27 32.56
CA MET A 1 35.94 18.04 32.46
C MET A 1 34.87 18.26 31.41
N LYS A 2 35.15 17.92 30.14
CA LYS A 2 34.22 17.97 29.02
C LYS A 2 34.14 16.56 28.47
N THR A 3 33.06 15.86 28.76
CA THR A 3 32.77 14.54 28.21
C THR A 3 31.33 14.53 27.73
N ASP A 4 31.19 14.14 26.45
CA ASP A 4 30.31 13.04 26.05
C ASP A 4 28.84 13.33 25.72
N VAL A 5 28.58 14.22 24.75
CA VAL A 5 27.24 14.36 24.13
C VAL A 5 27.23 13.91 22.66
N THR A 6 28.38 13.89 21.98
CA THR A 6 28.46 13.57 20.53
C THR A 6 28.62 12.08 20.20
N ASP A 7 29.19 11.25 21.09
CA ASP A 7 29.42 9.81 20.83
C ASP A 7 28.14 8.98 20.98
N THR A 8 27.30 9.32 21.96
CA THR A 8 26.01 8.67 22.21
C THR A 8 25.04 8.82 21.02
N GLY A 9 25.00 9.98 20.35
CA GLY A 9 24.15 10.22 19.17
C GLY A 9 24.58 9.42 17.93
N SER A 10 25.88 9.23 17.73
CA SER A 10 26.45 8.41 16.65
C SER A 10 26.20 6.91 16.87
N ALA A 11 26.38 6.43 18.10
CA ALA A 11 26.11 5.04 18.45
C ALA A 11 24.61 4.68 18.35
N LEU A 12 23.71 5.60 18.72
CA LEU A 12 22.26 5.42 18.60
C LEU A 12 21.80 5.38 17.13
N THR A 13 22.35 6.25 16.27
CA THR A 13 22.05 6.27 14.82
C THR A 13 22.59 5.02 14.11
N LEU A 14 23.78 4.55 14.45
CA LEU A 14 24.33 3.29 13.93
C LEU A 14 23.49 2.08 14.35
N ARG A 15 23.03 2.03 15.60
CA ARG A 15 22.14 0.96 16.10
C ARG A 15 20.79 0.97 15.37
N ALA A 16 20.20 2.14 15.17
CA ALA A 16 18.95 2.28 14.42
C ALA A 16 19.10 1.83 12.96
N ARG A 17 20.19 2.21 12.29
CA ARG A 17 20.52 1.77 10.93
C ARG A 17 20.67 0.26 10.84
N LYS A 18 21.48 -0.35 11.72
CA LYS A 18 21.67 -1.82 11.76
C LYS A 18 20.36 -2.56 12.06
N ARG A 19 19.48 -1.99 12.88
CA ARG A 19 18.15 -2.53 13.16
C ARG A 19 17.27 -2.52 11.90
N ASN A 20 17.31 -1.44 11.11
CA ASN A 20 16.57 -1.34 9.86
C ASN A 20 17.11 -2.31 8.80
N GLU A 21 18.43 -2.40 8.63
CA GLU A 21 19.06 -3.34 7.69
C GLU A 21 18.68 -4.81 8.00
N ARG A 22 18.61 -5.18 9.29
CA ARG A 22 18.13 -6.50 9.69
C ARG A 22 16.65 -6.68 9.42
N ARG A 23 15.82 -5.68 9.72
CA ARG A 23 14.38 -5.72 9.43
C ARG A 23 14.13 -5.93 7.93
N ASP A 24 14.83 -5.21 7.07
CA ASP A 24 14.71 -5.32 5.62
C ASP A 24 15.16 -6.68 5.10
N ARG A 25 16.23 -7.23 5.66
CA ARG A 25 16.67 -8.60 5.32
C ARG A 25 15.62 -9.65 5.67
N VAL A 26 15.02 -9.56 6.85
CA VAL A 26 13.95 -10.47 7.29
C VAL A 26 12.72 -10.31 6.39
N PHE A 27 12.35 -9.08 6.06
CA PHE A 27 11.25 -8.80 5.13
C PHE A 27 11.50 -9.41 3.74
N ALA A 28 12.66 -9.14 3.13
CA ALA A 28 13.01 -9.66 1.81
C ALA A 28 13.04 -11.19 1.78
N ALA A 29 13.56 -11.84 2.83
CA ALA A 29 13.55 -13.30 2.95
C ALA A 29 12.12 -13.86 3.01
N ALA A 30 11.22 -13.19 3.73
CA ALA A 30 9.82 -13.58 3.83
C ALA A 30 9.09 -13.44 2.48
N ILE A 31 9.21 -12.28 1.82
CA ILE A 31 8.58 -12.04 0.51
C ILE A 31 9.04 -13.07 -0.52
N ALA A 32 10.34 -13.39 -0.57
CA ALA A 32 10.87 -14.42 -1.46
C ALA A 32 10.24 -15.80 -1.20
N LEU A 33 10.11 -16.20 0.08
CA LEU A 33 9.47 -17.47 0.43
C LEU A 33 7.97 -17.49 0.10
N PHE A 34 7.27 -16.36 0.31
CA PHE A 34 5.85 -16.26 -0.05
C PHE A 34 5.64 -16.38 -1.54
N VAL A 35 6.55 -15.87 -2.37
CA VAL A 35 6.53 -16.06 -3.82
C VAL A 35 6.85 -17.51 -4.20
N GLU A 36 7.83 -18.14 -3.56
CA GLU A 36 8.30 -19.49 -3.89
C GLU A 36 7.31 -20.61 -3.53
N LYS A 37 6.64 -20.52 -2.37
CA LYS A 37 5.75 -21.58 -1.86
C LYS A 37 4.43 -21.09 -1.27
N GLY A 38 4.12 -19.81 -1.41
CA GLY A 38 2.88 -19.24 -0.88
C GLY A 38 2.97 -18.77 0.57
N PHE A 39 2.07 -17.86 0.92
CA PHE A 39 1.98 -17.29 2.26
C PHE A 39 1.65 -18.35 3.31
N GLU A 40 0.70 -19.26 3.03
CA GLU A 40 0.25 -20.23 4.02
C GLU A 40 1.29 -21.29 4.37
N GLU A 41 2.00 -21.82 3.39
CA GLU A 41 3.02 -22.86 3.58
C GLU A 41 4.34 -22.32 4.16
N THR A 42 4.49 -20.99 4.26
CA THR A 42 5.68 -20.36 4.83
C THR A 42 5.56 -20.20 6.34
N THR A 43 6.55 -20.72 7.07
CA THR A 43 6.64 -20.61 8.52
C THR A 43 7.63 -19.54 8.95
N MET A 44 7.55 -19.09 10.20
CA MET A 44 8.52 -18.17 10.79
C MET A 44 9.92 -18.77 10.89
N ASP A 45 10.04 -20.10 10.97
CA ASP A 45 11.34 -20.79 10.99
C ASP A 45 12.00 -20.80 9.61
N ASP A 46 11.23 -20.99 8.54
CA ASP A 46 11.74 -20.87 7.17
C ASP A 46 12.34 -19.48 6.93
N ILE A 47 11.64 -18.43 7.41
CA ILE A 47 12.08 -17.04 7.30
C ILE A 47 13.37 -16.82 8.09
N ALA A 48 13.48 -17.39 9.30
CA ALA A 48 14.70 -17.32 10.09
C ALA A 48 15.89 -18.01 9.39
N ALA A 49 15.67 -19.24 8.89
CA ALA A 49 16.67 -19.98 8.15
C ALA A 49 17.14 -19.21 6.90
N ARG A 50 16.20 -18.68 6.09
CA ARG A 50 16.55 -17.95 4.87
C ARG A 50 17.20 -16.60 5.12
N SER A 51 16.79 -15.88 6.17
CA SER A 51 17.39 -14.58 6.52
C SER A 51 18.77 -14.70 7.19
N GLY A 52 19.16 -15.91 7.62
CA GLY A 52 20.37 -16.17 8.38
C GLY A 52 20.35 -15.55 9.78
N LEU A 53 19.15 -15.30 10.33
CA LEU A 53 18.95 -14.70 11.65
C LEU A 53 18.26 -15.70 12.58
N SER A 54 18.47 -15.54 13.90
CA SER A 54 17.79 -16.39 14.87
C SER A 54 16.28 -16.17 14.85
N ARG A 55 15.51 -17.21 15.19
CA ARG A 55 14.06 -17.14 15.36
C ARG A 55 13.67 -15.96 16.25
N THR A 56 14.29 -15.81 17.41
CA THR A 56 14.07 -14.67 18.33
C THR A 56 14.27 -13.31 17.64
N THR A 57 15.29 -13.16 16.80
CA THR A 57 15.54 -11.91 16.06
C THR A 57 14.41 -11.63 15.07
N VAL A 58 13.95 -12.65 14.33
CA VAL A 58 12.82 -12.51 13.40
C VAL A 58 11.56 -12.07 14.14
N PHE A 59 11.19 -12.75 15.23
CA PHE A 59 10.00 -12.41 16.03
C PHE A 59 10.09 -11.01 16.66
N ASN A 60 11.28 -10.53 17.02
CA ASN A 60 11.47 -9.16 17.51
C ASN A 60 11.16 -8.10 16.45
N HIS A 61 11.34 -8.42 15.17
CA HIS A 61 10.99 -7.52 14.07
C HIS A 61 9.56 -7.72 13.57
N PHE A 62 9.12 -8.97 13.42
CA PHE A 62 7.81 -9.34 12.93
C PHE A 62 7.19 -10.37 13.89
N PRO A 63 6.42 -9.92 14.89
CA PRO A 63 5.83 -10.82 15.89
C PRO A 63 4.94 -11.92 15.31
N ARG A 64 4.30 -11.67 14.15
CA ARG A 64 3.39 -12.59 13.48
C ARG A 64 3.59 -12.52 11.96
N LYS A 65 3.31 -13.63 11.27
CA LYS A 65 3.40 -13.74 9.79
C LYS A 65 2.58 -12.66 9.07
N VAL A 66 1.40 -12.32 9.60
CA VAL A 66 0.53 -11.25 9.05
C VAL A 66 1.16 -9.86 9.06
N HIS A 67 2.10 -9.56 9.96
CA HIS A 67 2.77 -8.25 9.96
C HIS A 67 3.70 -8.05 8.74
N PHE A 68 4.04 -9.12 8.00
CA PHE A 68 4.70 -8.97 6.71
C PHE A 68 3.74 -8.44 5.63
N LEU A 69 2.45 -8.79 5.69
CA LEU A 69 1.42 -8.25 4.78
C LEU A 69 1.18 -6.76 5.06
N GLU A 70 1.11 -6.38 6.34
CA GLU A 70 1.00 -4.98 6.76
C GLU A 70 2.20 -4.15 6.28
N GLU A 71 3.42 -4.67 6.45
CA GLU A 71 4.64 -4.02 5.98
C GLU A 71 4.67 -3.94 4.43
N TRP A 72 4.27 -5.01 3.75
CA TRP A 72 4.22 -5.06 2.29
C TRP A 72 3.22 -4.04 1.73
N THR A 73 1.99 -4.00 2.26
CA THR A 73 0.98 -3.00 1.85
C THR A 73 1.41 -1.58 2.19
N LEU A 74 2.03 -1.34 3.36
CA LEU A 74 2.58 -0.03 3.73
C LEU A 74 3.65 0.43 2.73
N ARG A 75 4.66 -0.40 2.43
CA ARG A 75 5.74 -0.05 1.49
C ARG A 75 5.19 0.32 0.12
N ARG A 76 4.17 -0.42 -0.36
CA ARG A 76 3.53 -0.16 -1.65
C ARG A 76 2.77 1.16 -1.67
N ARG A 77 1.98 1.45 -0.63
CA ARG A 77 1.28 2.74 -0.51
C ARG A 77 2.26 3.91 -0.45
N LEU A 78 3.31 3.80 0.38
CA LEU A 78 4.35 4.84 0.47
C LEU A 78 5.06 5.07 -0.87
N ARG A 79 5.34 4.01 -1.63
CA ARG A 79 5.93 4.14 -2.96
C ARG A 79 4.97 4.82 -3.94
N ALA A 80 3.70 4.44 -3.95
CA ALA A 80 2.70 5.06 -4.82
C ALA A 80 2.44 6.53 -4.45
N SER A 81 2.44 6.88 -3.16
CA SER A 81 2.23 8.24 -2.69
C SER A 81 3.41 9.19 -2.94
N GLN A 82 4.62 8.68 -3.25
CA GLN A 82 5.77 9.53 -3.63
C GLN A 82 5.51 10.36 -4.89
N THR A 83 4.48 10.03 -5.66
CA THR A 83 4.08 10.78 -6.86
C THR A 83 3.43 12.13 -6.54
N PHE A 84 3.05 12.39 -5.28
CA PHE A 84 2.46 13.66 -4.87
C PHE A 84 2.85 14.05 -3.43
N GLU A 85 3.03 15.34 -3.20
CA GLU A 85 3.30 15.90 -1.86
C GLU A 85 1.98 16.35 -1.22
N PRO A 86 1.56 15.78 -0.07
CA PRO A 86 0.27 16.09 0.57
C PRO A 86 0.07 17.60 0.84
N ALA A 87 1.15 18.31 1.20
CA ALA A 87 1.10 19.76 1.45
C ALA A 87 0.78 20.60 0.20
N GLY A 88 0.97 20.04 -1.00
CA GLY A 88 0.70 20.69 -2.29
C GLY A 88 -0.67 20.36 -2.89
N LEU A 89 -1.49 19.54 -2.23
CA LEU A 89 -2.75 19.05 -2.80
C LEU A 89 -3.93 20.00 -2.61
N ALA A 90 -3.86 20.97 -1.69
CA ALA A 90 -4.97 21.88 -1.43
C ALA A 90 -5.37 22.68 -2.67
N GLY A 91 -6.64 22.60 -3.06
CA GLY A 91 -7.18 23.27 -4.26
C GLY A 91 -6.83 22.59 -5.59
N GLN A 92 -6.09 21.47 -5.59
CA GLN A 92 -5.85 20.68 -6.80
C GLN A 92 -7.14 19.96 -7.26
N PRO A 93 -7.31 19.70 -8.57
CA PRO A 93 -8.42 18.89 -9.07
C PRO A 93 -8.35 17.47 -8.51
N VAL A 94 -9.31 17.11 -7.65
CA VAL A 94 -9.32 15.81 -6.96
C VAL A 94 -9.34 14.62 -7.91
N ASP A 95 -9.94 14.77 -9.09
CA ASP A 95 -10.00 13.76 -10.13
C ASP A 95 -8.63 13.50 -10.77
N GLU A 96 -7.83 14.53 -10.99
CA GLU A 96 -6.45 14.38 -11.48
C GLU A 96 -5.55 13.74 -10.42
N VAL A 97 -5.67 14.17 -9.16
CA VAL A 97 -4.87 13.63 -8.05
C VAL A 97 -5.17 12.16 -7.80
N LEU A 98 -6.45 11.79 -7.67
CA LEU A 98 -6.82 10.40 -7.43
C LEU A 98 -6.53 9.51 -8.63
N ARG A 99 -6.75 9.99 -9.87
CA ARG A 99 -6.34 9.25 -11.08
C ARG A 99 -4.84 8.93 -11.06
N SER A 100 -4.02 9.92 -10.74
CA SER A 100 -2.56 9.75 -10.64
C SER A 100 -2.18 8.76 -9.55
N TYR A 101 -2.81 8.84 -8.38
CA TYR A 101 -2.55 7.90 -7.29
C TYR A 101 -2.95 6.46 -7.65
N MET A 102 -4.10 6.28 -8.31
CA MET A 102 -4.58 4.96 -8.76
C MET A 102 -3.66 4.36 -9.83
N ILE A 103 -3.12 5.18 -10.74
CA ILE A 103 -2.09 4.75 -11.70
C ILE A 103 -0.81 4.34 -10.96
N ALA A 104 -0.34 5.12 -9.98
CA ALA A 104 0.85 4.79 -9.21
C ALA A 104 0.68 3.46 -8.44
N LEU A 105 -0.50 3.19 -7.87
CA LEU A 105 -0.82 1.91 -7.23
C LEU A 105 -0.82 0.74 -8.24
N ALA A 106 -1.31 0.98 -9.46
CA ALA A 106 -1.23 0.01 -10.56
C ALA A 106 0.22 -0.29 -10.92
N GLU A 107 1.06 0.74 -11.06
CA GLU A 107 2.47 0.61 -11.44
C GLU A 107 3.26 -0.22 -10.45
N VAL A 108 3.09 0.04 -9.15
CA VAL A 108 3.72 -0.77 -8.10
C VAL A 108 3.28 -2.25 -8.18
N SER A 109 2.09 -2.54 -8.71
CA SER A 109 1.57 -3.91 -8.95
C SER A 109 2.14 -4.56 -10.19
N LEU A 110 2.35 -3.78 -11.24
CA LEU A 110 2.96 -4.23 -12.48
C LEU A 110 4.47 -4.47 -12.37
N GLU A 111 5.16 -3.76 -11.48
CA GLU A 111 6.61 -3.92 -11.26
C GLU A 111 6.97 -5.24 -10.55
N THR A 112 6.10 -5.73 -9.64
CA THR A 112 6.31 -6.98 -8.90
C THR A 112 5.10 -7.92 -9.03
N PRO A 113 4.82 -8.46 -10.24
CA PRO A 113 3.62 -9.24 -10.50
C PRO A 113 3.60 -10.57 -9.71
N ALA A 114 4.76 -11.22 -9.57
CA ALA A 114 4.88 -12.47 -8.80
C ALA A 114 4.60 -12.25 -7.31
N GLU A 115 5.14 -11.17 -6.72
CA GLU A 115 4.83 -10.78 -5.34
C GLU A 115 3.36 -10.43 -5.17
N THR A 116 2.81 -9.62 -6.08
CA THR A 116 1.41 -9.21 -6.06
C THR A 116 0.51 -10.44 -6.09
N ARG A 117 0.76 -11.39 -7.00
CA ARG A 117 0.00 -12.65 -7.08
C ARG A 117 0.09 -13.47 -5.80
N ALA A 118 1.29 -13.58 -5.21
CA ALA A 118 1.51 -14.38 -4.01
C ALA A 118 0.85 -13.80 -2.75
N LEU A 119 0.72 -12.47 -2.68
CA LEU A 119 0.36 -11.77 -1.44
C LEU A 119 -1.03 -11.13 -1.47
N GLN A 120 -1.61 -10.89 -2.65
CA GLN A 120 -2.89 -10.19 -2.76
C GLN A 120 -4.02 -10.94 -2.04
N SER A 121 -4.17 -12.25 -2.28
CA SER A 121 -5.23 -13.04 -1.65
C SER A 121 -5.09 -13.09 -0.12
N ALA A 122 -3.88 -13.32 0.39
CA ALA A 122 -3.63 -13.28 1.83
C ALA A 122 -3.88 -11.88 2.41
N THR A 123 -3.54 -10.82 1.68
CA THR A 123 -3.83 -9.45 2.11
C THR A 123 -5.33 -9.23 2.25
N LEU A 124 -6.16 -9.75 1.35
CA LEU A 124 -7.61 -9.67 1.46
C LEU A 124 -8.16 -10.42 2.69
N GLU A 125 -7.64 -11.62 2.93
CA GLU A 125 -8.09 -12.47 4.03
C GLU A 125 -7.73 -11.91 5.41
N TYR A 126 -6.53 -11.34 5.55
CA TYR A 126 -5.99 -10.90 6.84
C TYR A 126 -6.06 -9.39 7.08
N SER A 127 -6.40 -8.58 6.07
CA SER A 127 -6.55 -7.14 6.26
C SER A 127 -7.96 -6.78 6.75
N ALA A 128 -8.05 -5.67 7.47
CA ALA A 128 -9.33 -5.05 7.83
C ALA A 128 -9.95 -4.30 6.64
N LEU A 129 -9.91 -4.87 5.42
CA LEU A 129 -10.28 -4.19 4.18
C LEU A 129 -11.70 -3.60 4.23
N LEU A 130 -12.65 -4.37 4.78
CA LEU A 130 -14.05 -3.95 4.90
C LEU A 130 -14.28 -2.89 5.98
N PHE A 131 -13.27 -2.61 6.81
CA PHE A 131 -13.35 -1.67 7.93
C PHE A 131 -12.41 -0.48 7.68
N ASP A 132 -11.47 -0.21 8.58
CA ASP A 132 -10.59 0.96 8.56
C ASP A 132 -9.25 0.68 7.86
N HIS A 133 -9.32 0.33 6.56
CA HIS A 133 -8.12 0.01 5.80
C HIS A 133 -7.27 1.27 5.55
N PRO A 134 -5.94 1.23 5.78
CA PRO A 134 -5.08 2.39 5.58
C PRO A 134 -5.15 3.02 4.17
N LEU A 135 -5.27 2.22 3.11
CA LEU A 135 -5.47 2.76 1.75
C LEU A 135 -6.78 3.56 1.61
N ALA A 136 -7.87 3.11 2.24
CA ALA A 136 -9.14 3.82 2.19
C ALA A 136 -9.03 5.19 2.88
N ARG A 137 -8.29 5.25 4.00
CA ARG A 137 -7.98 6.51 4.69
C ARG A 137 -7.12 7.44 3.82
N ASP A 138 -6.03 6.94 3.22
CA ASP A 138 -5.20 7.79 2.36
C ASP A 138 -6.02 8.41 1.21
N LEU A 139 -6.89 7.63 0.59
CA LEU A 139 -7.75 8.10 -0.51
C LEU A 139 -8.82 9.10 -0.01
N ALA A 140 -9.40 8.88 1.17
CA ALA A 140 -10.32 9.81 1.81
C ALA A 140 -9.61 11.14 2.18
N ASP A 141 -8.38 11.05 2.69
CA ASP A 141 -7.56 12.22 3.04
C ASP A 141 -7.24 13.05 1.80
N VAL A 142 -6.95 12.43 0.66
CA VAL A 142 -6.78 13.16 -0.62
C VAL A 142 -8.05 13.95 -0.98
N VAL A 143 -9.23 13.34 -0.86
CA VAL A 143 -10.51 14.02 -1.13
C VAL A 143 -10.72 15.20 -0.16
N ALA A 144 -10.41 15.00 1.12
CA ALA A 144 -10.57 16.04 2.14
C ALA A 144 -9.58 17.20 1.94
N VAL A 145 -8.30 16.90 1.72
CA VAL A 145 -7.22 17.91 1.60
C VAL A 145 -7.38 18.76 0.34
N THR A 146 -7.84 18.18 -0.78
CA THR A 146 -8.08 18.93 -2.02
C THR A 146 -9.20 19.97 -1.87
N GLY A 147 -10.09 19.80 -0.89
CA GLY A 147 -11.26 20.67 -0.70
C GLY A 147 -12.38 20.40 -1.73
N ALA A 148 -12.44 19.18 -2.24
CA ALA A 148 -13.43 18.77 -3.25
C ALA A 148 -14.87 19.04 -2.78
N THR A 149 -15.70 19.60 -3.66
CA THR A 149 -17.13 19.79 -3.39
C THR A 149 -17.90 18.51 -3.73
N LEU A 150 -18.29 17.77 -2.70
CA LEU A 150 -19.04 16.52 -2.83
C LEU A 150 -20.56 16.76 -2.85
N ARG A 151 -21.29 15.85 -3.49
CA ARG A 151 -22.75 15.78 -3.40
C ARG A 151 -23.18 15.51 -1.94
N PRO A 152 -24.36 15.95 -1.49
CA PRO A 152 -24.82 15.73 -0.11
C PRO A 152 -24.90 14.24 0.30
N THR A 153 -24.99 13.34 -0.68
CA THR A 153 -25.06 11.88 -0.47
C THR A 153 -23.69 11.21 -0.41
N ALA A 154 -22.60 11.95 -0.56
CA ALA A 154 -21.24 11.43 -0.59
C ALA A 154 -20.38 12.04 0.53
N SER A 155 -19.45 11.25 1.04
CA SER A 155 -18.42 11.70 1.99
C SER A 155 -17.03 11.28 1.52
N PRO A 156 -15.95 11.95 1.98
CA PRO A 156 -14.58 11.54 1.68
C PRO A 156 -14.32 10.08 2.06
N ASP A 157 -14.80 9.65 3.23
CA ASP A 157 -14.67 8.27 3.72
C ASP A 157 -15.36 7.25 2.81
N GLN A 158 -16.54 7.58 2.28
CA GLN A 158 -17.25 6.71 1.36
C GLN A 158 -16.49 6.59 0.03
N VAL A 159 -16.02 7.71 -0.53
CA VAL A 159 -15.22 7.73 -1.76
C VAL A 159 -13.95 6.92 -1.59
N GLY A 160 -13.17 7.19 -0.52
CA GLY A 160 -11.92 6.47 -0.25
C GLY A 160 -12.11 4.97 -0.06
N ARG A 161 -13.18 4.56 0.64
CA ARG A 161 -13.52 3.14 0.82
C ARG A 161 -13.90 2.45 -0.48
N LEU A 162 -14.73 3.09 -1.32
CA LEU A 162 -15.14 2.51 -2.61
C LEU A 162 -13.95 2.35 -3.56
N LEU A 163 -13.07 3.35 -3.62
CA LEU A 163 -11.85 3.29 -4.43
C LEU A 163 -10.90 2.20 -3.93
N ALA A 164 -10.69 2.08 -2.61
CA ALA A 164 -9.86 1.03 -2.04
C ALA A 164 -10.43 -0.37 -2.37
N LEU A 165 -11.72 -0.60 -2.13
CA LEU A 165 -12.38 -1.87 -2.42
C LEU A 165 -12.25 -2.24 -3.91
N GLY A 166 -12.51 -1.28 -4.80
CA GLY A 166 -12.36 -1.49 -6.23
C GLY A 166 -10.91 -1.75 -6.65
N TYR A 167 -9.93 -1.08 -6.04
CA TYR A 167 -8.50 -1.36 -6.26
C TYR A 167 -8.18 -2.83 -5.92
N PHE A 168 -8.54 -3.27 -4.72
CA PHE A 168 -8.26 -4.63 -4.29
C PHE A 168 -8.94 -5.68 -5.17
N ALA A 169 -10.20 -5.44 -5.56
CA ALA A 169 -10.94 -6.31 -6.47
C ALA A 169 -10.31 -6.36 -7.87
N ALA A 170 -9.92 -5.22 -8.43
CA ALA A 170 -9.26 -5.15 -9.74
C ALA A 170 -7.92 -5.89 -9.73
N VAL A 171 -7.07 -5.66 -8.73
CA VAL A 171 -5.79 -6.37 -8.61
C VAL A 171 -5.99 -7.88 -8.44
N LEU A 172 -6.99 -8.31 -7.65
CA LEU A 172 -7.30 -9.73 -7.48
C LEU A 172 -7.67 -10.40 -8.82
N ARG A 173 -8.62 -9.82 -9.56
CA ARG A 173 -9.03 -10.35 -10.87
C ARG A 173 -7.88 -10.30 -11.89
N TRP A 174 -7.02 -9.29 -11.79
CA TRP A 174 -5.86 -9.13 -12.67
C TRP A 174 -4.82 -10.23 -12.44
N VAL A 175 -4.52 -10.60 -11.19
CA VAL A 175 -3.52 -11.67 -10.90
C VAL A 175 -4.06 -13.09 -11.12
N GLU A 176 -5.38 -13.26 -11.12
CA GLU A 176 -6.07 -14.56 -11.27
C GLU A 176 -5.88 -15.18 -12.66
N HIS A 177 -5.63 -14.36 -13.68
CA HIS A 177 -5.45 -14.80 -15.06
C HIS A 177 -4.05 -14.49 -15.61
N ASP A 178 -3.51 -15.43 -16.38
CA ASP A 178 -2.25 -15.24 -17.13
C ASP A 178 -2.45 -15.75 -18.58
N PRO A 179 -2.52 -14.86 -19.60
CA PRO A 179 -2.36 -13.41 -19.50
C PRO A 179 -3.55 -12.73 -18.79
N PRO A 180 -3.36 -11.51 -18.24
CA PRO A 180 -4.45 -10.73 -17.65
C PRO A 180 -5.56 -10.40 -18.66
N GLN A 181 -6.80 -10.34 -18.18
CA GLN A 181 -7.98 -10.09 -19.03
C GLN A 181 -8.20 -8.62 -19.39
N PHE A 182 -7.53 -7.69 -18.71
CA PHE A 182 -7.66 -6.25 -18.90
C PHE A 182 -6.37 -5.54 -18.49
N ASP A 183 -6.17 -4.32 -18.98
CA ASP A 183 -5.10 -3.44 -18.51
C ASP A 183 -5.45 -2.89 -17.12
N LEU A 184 -4.57 -3.12 -16.14
CA LEU A 184 -4.83 -2.75 -14.75
C LEU A 184 -4.88 -1.23 -14.55
N LYS A 185 -4.09 -0.45 -15.30
CA LYS A 185 -4.11 1.01 -15.18
C LYS A 185 -5.45 1.55 -15.69
N ASP A 186 -5.86 1.10 -16.87
CA ASP A 186 -7.11 1.55 -17.48
C ASP A 186 -8.32 1.21 -16.61
N GLU A 187 -8.37 0.00 -16.05
CA GLU A 187 -9.43 -0.44 -15.13
C GLU A 187 -9.50 0.46 -13.88
N LEU A 188 -8.36 0.76 -13.26
CA LEU A 188 -8.31 1.58 -12.04
C LEU A 188 -8.64 3.06 -12.31
N VAL A 189 -8.27 3.58 -13.47
CA VAL A 189 -8.67 4.93 -13.92
C VAL A 189 -10.17 4.98 -14.17
N ALA A 190 -10.74 4.00 -14.87
CA ALA A 190 -12.17 3.91 -15.14
C ALA A 190 -12.99 3.78 -13.84
N LEU A 191 -12.51 2.98 -12.89
CA LEU A 191 -13.08 2.88 -11.54
C LEU A 191 -13.07 4.24 -10.84
N ALA A 192 -11.93 4.94 -10.82
CA ALA A 192 -11.80 6.23 -10.18
C ALA A 192 -12.77 7.26 -10.77
N HIS A 193 -12.84 7.31 -12.10
CA HIS A 193 -13.79 8.16 -12.82
C HIS A 193 -15.25 7.84 -12.45
N THR A 194 -15.63 6.56 -12.43
CA THR A 194 -16.99 6.12 -12.10
C THR A 194 -17.39 6.54 -10.67
N VAL A 195 -16.51 6.32 -9.69
CA VAL A 195 -16.76 6.70 -8.29
C VAL A 195 -16.86 8.22 -8.15
N LEU A 196 -15.96 8.97 -8.79
CA LEU A 196 -15.92 10.43 -8.66
C LEU A 196 -17.09 11.12 -9.36
N ASN A 197 -17.55 10.63 -10.51
CA ASN A 197 -18.73 11.18 -11.18
C ASN A 197 -20.00 11.03 -10.33
N GLY A 198 -20.12 9.93 -9.60
CA GLY A 198 -21.20 9.73 -8.63
C GLY A 198 -21.07 10.60 -7.37
N ALA A 199 -19.87 11.05 -7.02
CA ALA A 199 -19.58 11.74 -5.76
C ALA A 199 -19.46 13.27 -5.88
N LEU A 200 -18.98 13.80 -7.01
CA LEU A 200 -18.71 15.23 -7.20
C LEU A 200 -19.94 16.00 -7.70
N VAL A 201 -20.05 17.27 -7.30
CA VAL A 201 -21.05 18.20 -7.85
C VAL A 201 -20.60 18.68 -9.22
N GLY A 202 -21.49 18.64 -10.22
CA GLY A 202 -21.21 19.18 -11.56
C GLY A 202 -20.26 18.34 -12.41
N ALA A 203 -20.02 17.07 -12.09
CA ALA A 203 -19.21 16.17 -12.91
C ALA A 203 -19.83 15.92 -14.31
N ASP A 204 -21.16 16.00 -14.43
CA ASP A 204 -21.90 15.74 -15.67
C ASP A 204 -21.67 16.80 -16.79
N THR A 205 -20.96 17.90 -16.52
CA THR A 205 -20.81 19.02 -17.47
C THR A 205 -19.47 19.11 -18.19
N ARG A 206 -18.50 18.22 -17.91
CA ARG A 206 -17.17 18.24 -18.58
C ARG A 206 -17.08 17.37 -19.84
N ASP A 207 -18.09 16.53 -20.10
CA ASP A 207 -18.15 15.64 -21.26
C ASP A 207 -19.16 16.10 -22.33
N ALA A 208 -19.57 17.38 -22.32
CA ALA A 208 -20.49 18.00 -23.30
C ALA A 208 -19.80 19.07 -24.17
#